data_AF-A0A931UE54-F1
#
_entry.id   AF-A0A931UE54-F1
#
_cell.length_a   1.000
_cell.length_b   1.000
_cell.length_c   1.000
_cell.angle_alpha   90.00
_cell.angle_beta   90.00
_cell.angle_gamma   90.00
#
_symmetry.space_group_name_H-M   'P 1'
#
loop_
_entity.id
_entity.type
_entity.pdbx_description
1 polymer ?
#
loop_
_entity_poly.entity_id
_entity_poly.type
_entity_poly.pdbx_seq_one_letter_code
_entity_poly.pdbx_strand_id
1 'polypeptide(L)'
;VTRLIPGVLGNEKSSQEESFADGLLEYPHYTRPEEFRGMKVPEVLLSGDHDKVRSWRRQMSLELTRRRRPDLFHKAPLAAEERGSLAAGASRLCMALLHYPVYDKNGQVVTTAVTNMDIHDIARSARTYGVPRFYVVTPVKALQKLALKILSHWEQGYGSEYNQTRKEALAVVRLKDTLDDVMLDVEREYGGKPKLVVTSARPGGKRTSFLELRDMLIKSDQPFLLLLGTGWGLTDTILAQSDYLLEPIDGGTDYNHLAVRSAAAIFLDRLLGK
;
A
#
# COMPACT_ATOMS: atom_id res chain seq x y z
N VAL A 1 -4.12 -41.05 -6.33
CA VAL A 1 -3.00 -40.18 -6.78
C VAL A 1 -2.44 -40.72 -8.10
N THR A 2 -3.24 -40.73 -9.17
CA THR A 2 -2.88 -41.36 -10.47
C THR A 2 -2.78 -40.36 -11.63
N ARG A 3 -3.24 -39.12 -11.41
CA ARG A 3 -3.31 -38.02 -12.40
C ARG A 3 -1.96 -37.41 -12.82
N LEU A 4 -0.88 -37.67 -12.08
CA LEU A 4 0.49 -37.25 -12.45
C LEU A 4 1.20 -38.27 -13.34
N ILE A 5 0.56 -39.40 -13.64
CA ILE A 5 1.11 -40.44 -14.51
C ILE A 5 0.85 -40.00 -15.96
N PRO A 6 1.89 -39.94 -16.83
CA PRO A 6 1.73 -39.64 -18.24
C PRO A 6 0.66 -40.53 -18.91
N GLY A 7 -0.21 -39.92 -19.73
CA GLY A 7 -1.30 -40.62 -20.42
C GLY A 7 -2.61 -40.78 -19.65
N VAL A 8 -2.69 -40.36 -18.37
CA VAL A 8 -3.94 -40.41 -17.58
C VAL A 8 -4.81 -39.16 -17.79
N LEU A 9 -4.22 -38.01 -18.11
CA LEU A 9 -4.93 -36.77 -18.41
C LEU A 9 -5.09 -36.59 -19.93
N GLY A 10 -6.29 -36.22 -20.38
CA GLY A 10 -6.58 -35.97 -21.80
C GLY A 10 -5.88 -34.73 -22.38
N ASN A 11 -5.37 -33.85 -21.54
CA ASN A 11 -4.54 -32.71 -21.90
C ASN A 11 -3.39 -32.59 -20.89
N GLU A 12 -2.16 -32.85 -21.31
CA GLU A 12 -0.99 -32.81 -20.43
C GLU A 12 -0.71 -31.42 -19.86
N LYS A 13 -1.22 -30.34 -20.48
CA LYS A 13 -1.11 -28.98 -19.95
C LYS A 13 -2.01 -28.72 -18.75
N SER A 14 -3.05 -29.53 -18.54
CA SER A 14 -3.98 -29.35 -17.42
C SER A 14 -3.28 -29.51 -16.07
N SER A 15 -2.30 -30.40 -15.95
CA SER A 15 -1.53 -30.56 -14.70
C SER A 15 -0.57 -29.40 -14.43
N GLN A 16 -0.19 -28.65 -15.47
CA GLN A 16 0.68 -27.47 -15.35
C GLN A 16 -0.10 -26.21 -14.96
N GLU A 17 -1.40 -26.15 -15.23
CA GLU A 17 -2.28 -25.03 -14.88
C GLU A 17 -3.04 -25.26 -13.54
N GLU A 18 -2.79 -26.37 -12.86
CA GLU A 18 -3.39 -26.72 -11.56
C GLU A 18 -2.79 -25.91 -10.40
N SER A 19 -3.61 -25.73 -9.35
CA SER A 19 -3.20 -25.10 -8.10
C SER A 19 -1.96 -25.82 -7.55
N PHE A 20 -1.01 -25.03 -7.07
CA PHE A 20 0.28 -25.44 -6.53
C PHE A 20 1.31 -25.95 -7.55
N ALA A 21 1.00 -26.09 -8.85
CA ALA A 21 1.98 -26.49 -9.87
C ALA A 21 3.19 -25.53 -9.92
N ASP A 22 2.91 -24.22 -9.89
CA ASP A 22 3.92 -23.15 -9.83
C ASP A 22 4.02 -22.50 -8.44
N GLY A 23 3.50 -23.17 -7.41
CA GLY A 23 3.42 -22.61 -6.06
C GLY A 23 2.39 -21.48 -5.90
N LEU A 24 1.41 -21.37 -6.80
CA LEU A 24 0.29 -20.42 -6.71
C LEU A 24 -1.06 -21.15 -6.66
N LEU A 25 -2.07 -20.51 -6.07
CA LEU A 25 -3.48 -20.90 -6.19
C LEU A 25 -4.00 -20.62 -7.60
N GLU A 26 -4.96 -21.39 -8.09
CA GLU A 26 -5.65 -21.09 -9.35
C GLU A 26 -6.44 -19.79 -9.31
N TYR A 27 -6.64 -19.21 -10.51
CA TYR A 27 -7.53 -18.09 -10.75
C TYR A 27 -9.01 -18.48 -10.54
N PRO A 28 -9.92 -17.50 -10.36
CA PRO A 28 -11.34 -17.79 -10.26
C PRO A 28 -11.88 -18.45 -11.53
N HIS A 29 -12.64 -19.53 -11.34
CA HIS A 29 -13.35 -20.21 -12.41
C HIS A 29 -14.77 -19.68 -12.54
N TYR A 30 -15.22 -19.52 -13.78
CA TYR A 30 -16.56 -19.06 -14.11
C TYR A 30 -17.31 -20.15 -14.87
N THR A 31 -18.63 -20.15 -14.72
CA THR A 31 -19.53 -21.09 -15.40
C THR A 31 -20.45 -20.33 -16.35
N ARG A 32 -21.15 -21.09 -17.20
CA ARG A 32 -22.32 -20.57 -17.92
C ARG A 32 -23.58 -20.73 -17.06
N PRO A 33 -24.57 -19.83 -17.17
CA PRO A 33 -24.62 -18.63 -18.02
C PRO A 33 -23.67 -17.50 -17.55
N GLU A 34 -23.40 -16.51 -18.41
CA GLU A 34 -22.43 -15.41 -18.19
C GLU A 34 -22.72 -14.54 -16.96
N GLU A 35 -23.98 -14.53 -16.51
CA GLU A 35 -24.35 -13.98 -15.22
C GLU A 35 -25.03 -15.08 -14.40
N PHE A 36 -24.44 -15.40 -13.26
CA PHE A 36 -24.98 -16.41 -12.36
C PHE A 36 -24.98 -15.88 -10.92
N ARG A 37 -26.16 -15.83 -10.30
CA ARG A 37 -26.36 -15.28 -8.94
C ARG A 37 -25.82 -13.86 -8.76
N GLY A 38 -25.98 -13.02 -9.79
CA GLY A 38 -25.48 -11.63 -9.80
C GLY A 38 -23.96 -11.49 -9.97
N MET A 39 -23.23 -12.60 -10.18
CA MET A 39 -21.80 -12.57 -10.54
C MET A 39 -21.67 -12.63 -12.05
N LYS A 40 -21.11 -11.58 -12.64
CA LYS A 40 -20.85 -11.46 -14.08
C LYS A 40 -19.45 -12.00 -14.42
N VAL A 41 -19.32 -12.71 -15.53
CA VAL A 41 -18.02 -13.09 -16.08
C VAL A 41 -17.25 -11.83 -16.51
N PRO A 42 -15.98 -11.68 -16.11
CA PRO A 42 -15.13 -10.59 -16.56
C PRO A 42 -15.05 -10.50 -18.09
N GLU A 43 -15.21 -9.30 -18.66
CA GLU A 43 -15.24 -9.08 -20.11
C GLU A 43 -13.97 -9.56 -20.81
N VAL A 44 -12.82 -9.48 -20.14
CA VAL A 44 -11.54 -10.02 -20.65
C VAL A 44 -11.61 -11.53 -20.93
N LEU A 45 -12.37 -12.30 -20.14
CA LEU A 45 -12.58 -13.72 -20.36
C LEU A 45 -13.52 -14.02 -21.54
N LEU A 46 -14.31 -13.03 -21.96
CA LEU A 46 -15.23 -13.10 -23.10
C LEU A 46 -14.60 -12.57 -24.40
N SER A 47 -13.46 -11.90 -24.31
CA SER A 47 -12.83 -11.18 -25.43
C SER A 47 -12.24 -12.07 -26.53
N GLY A 48 -12.02 -13.36 -26.26
CA GLY A 48 -11.32 -14.29 -27.17
C GLY A 48 -9.82 -14.06 -27.31
N ASP A 49 -9.27 -13.02 -26.65
CA ASP A 49 -7.85 -12.68 -26.67
C ASP A 49 -7.08 -13.56 -25.67
N HIS A 50 -6.47 -14.63 -26.18
CA HIS A 50 -5.82 -15.64 -25.35
C HIS A 50 -4.68 -15.10 -24.48
N ASP A 51 -3.96 -14.07 -24.93
CA ASP A 51 -2.86 -13.48 -24.19
C ASP A 51 -3.37 -12.58 -23.05
N LYS A 52 -4.43 -11.81 -23.29
CA LYS A 52 -5.12 -11.07 -22.23
C LYS A 52 -5.76 -11.99 -21.20
N VAL A 53 -6.37 -13.10 -21.65
CA VAL A 53 -6.94 -14.11 -20.76
C VAL A 53 -5.86 -14.74 -19.89
N ARG A 54 -4.72 -15.13 -20.47
CA ARG A 54 -3.58 -15.70 -19.72
C ARG A 54 -3.04 -14.71 -18.69
N SER A 55 -2.85 -13.46 -19.09
CA SER A 55 -2.36 -12.39 -18.21
C SER A 55 -3.33 -12.13 -17.05
N TRP A 56 -4.63 -12.07 -17.34
CA TRP A 56 -5.67 -11.91 -16.32
C TRP A 56 -5.70 -13.08 -15.34
N ARG A 57 -5.64 -14.32 -15.84
CA ARG A 57 -5.57 -15.53 -15.02
C ARG A 57 -4.35 -15.53 -14.10
N ARG A 58 -3.17 -15.18 -14.63
CA ARG A 58 -1.95 -15.06 -13.84
C ARG A 58 -2.07 -13.99 -12.75
N GLN A 59 -2.61 -12.82 -13.09
CA GLN A 59 -2.84 -11.74 -12.12
C GLN A 59 -3.79 -12.18 -10.99
N MET A 60 -4.93 -12.78 -11.32
CA MET A 60 -5.88 -13.25 -10.31
C MET A 60 -5.33 -14.39 -9.45
N SER A 61 -4.55 -15.29 -10.04
CA SER A 61 -3.86 -16.37 -9.32
C SER A 61 -2.87 -15.80 -8.29
N LEU A 62 -2.02 -14.86 -8.71
CA LEU A 62 -1.09 -14.15 -7.82
C LEU A 62 -1.82 -13.46 -6.67
N GLU A 63 -2.90 -12.75 -7.00
CA GLU A 63 -3.70 -12.00 -6.04
C GLU A 63 -4.39 -12.90 -5.02
N LEU A 64 -5.06 -13.97 -5.48
CA LEU A 64 -5.70 -14.96 -4.61
C LEU A 64 -4.67 -15.66 -3.72
N THR A 65 -3.52 -16.03 -4.29
CA THR A 65 -2.43 -16.66 -3.54
C THR A 65 -1.94 -15.72 -2.46
N ARG A 66 -1.67 -14.46 -2.79
CA ARG A 66 -1.26 -13.45 -1.82
C ARG A 66 -2.26 -13.32 -0.67
N ARG A 67 -3.55 -13.23 -1.01
CA ARG A 67 -4.63 -12.99 -0.03
C ARG A 67 -4.88 -14.20 0.87
N ARG A 68 -4.85 -15.41 0.31
CA ARG A 68 -5.27 -16.64 1.02
C ARG A 68 -4.10 -17.50 1.50
N ARG A 69 -2.96 -17.41 0.84
CA ARG A 69 -1.74 -18.21 1.06
C ARG A 69 -0.47 -17.35 0.87
N PRO A 70 -0.28 -16.31 1.69
CA PRO A 70 0.90 -15.45 1.59
C PRO A 70 2.22 -16.24 1.72
N ASP A 71 2.20 -17.37 2.43
CA ASP A 71 3.31 -18.32 2.54
C ASP A 71 3.76 -18.91 1.19
N LEU A 72 2.82 -19.10 0.27
CA LEU A 72 3.09 -19.55 -1.09
C LEU A 72 3.53 -18.39 -1.98
N PHE A 73 2.87 -17.24 -1.84
CA PHE A 73 3.18 -16.06 -2.65
C PHE A 73 4.63 -15.60 -2.46
N HIS A 74 5.15 -15.57 -1.23
CA HIS A 74 6.53 -15.18 -0.95
C HIS A 74 7.58 -16.12 -1.57
N LYS A 75 7.21 -17.36 -1.86
CA LYS A 75 8.08 -18.37 -2.50
C LYS A 75 7.87 -18.44 -4.00
N ALA A 76 6.83 -17.80 -4.52
CA ALA A 76 6.47 -17.89 -5.92
C ALA A 76 7.52 -17.19 -6.79
N PRO A 77 7.94 -17.81 -7.90
CA PRO A 77 8.81 -17.17 -8.87
C PRO A 77 8.03 -16.07 -9.60
N LEU A 78 8.18 -14.83 -9.15
CA LEU A 78 7.64 -13.66 -9.86
C LEU A 78 8.51 -13.35 -11.08
N ALA A 79 7.89 -13.15 -12.24
CA ALA A 79 8.54 -12.67 -13.45
C ALA A 79 9.12 -11.27 -13.25
N ALA A 80 10.07 -10.86 -14.09
CA ALA A 80 10.68 -9.53 -14.03
C ALA A 80 9.64 -8.42 -14.18
N GLU A 81 8.67 -8.60 -15.08
CA GLU A 81 7.54 -7.69 -15.30
C GLU A 81 6.65 -7.57 -14.05
N GLU A 82 6.33 -8.69 -13.39
CA GLU A 82 5.51 -8.70 -12.18
C GLU A 82 6.22 -7.95 -11.03
N ARG A 83 7.54 -8.10 -10.89
CA ARG A 83 8.35 -7.32 -9.93
C ARG A 83 8.43 -5.84 -10.32
N GLY A 84 8.58 -5.57 -11.62
CA GLY A 84 8.62 -4.22 -12.17
C GLY A 84 7.32 -3.46 -11.87
N SER A 85 6.17 -4.10 -12.05
CA SER A 85 4.85 -3.55 -11.73
C SER A 85 4.70 -3.20 -10.25
N LEU A 86 5.21 -4.04 -9.33
CA LEU A 86 5.21 -3.74 -7.89
C LEU A 86 6.10 -2.54 -7.55
N ALA A 87 7.31 -2.49 -8.12
CA ALA A 87 8.22 -1.36 -7.94
C ALA A 87 7.65 -0.06 -8.54
N ALA A 88 6.98 -0.17 -9.69
CA ALA A 88 6.32 0.95 -10.36
C ALA A 88 5.17 1.48 -9.49
N GLY A 89 4.34 0.60 -8.90
CA GLY A 89 3.31 1.01 -7.95
C GLY A 89 3.87 1.72 -6.71
N ALA A 90 4.97 1.21 -6.15
CA ALA A 90 5.64 1.82 -5.00
C ALA A 90 6.16 3.23 -5.31
N SER A 91 6.74 3.45 -6.50
CA SER A 91 7.27 4.74 -6.92
C SER A 91 6.22 5.85 -7.05
N ARG A 92 4.93 5.51 -7.05
CA ARG A 92 3.80 6.45 -7.14
C ARG A 92 3.11 6.71 -5.80
N LEU A 93 3.44 5.94 -4.76
CA LEU A 93 2.82 6.10 -3.45
C LEU A 93 3.71 6.94 -2.53
N CYS A 94 3.27 8.15 -2.19
CA CYS A 94 3.84 8.94 -1.10
C CYS A 94 3.04 8.73 0.19
N MET A 95 3.66 9.03 1.34
CA MET A 95 3.00 8.96 2.65
C MET A 95 3.06 10.30 3.37
N ALA A 96 2.04 10.64 4.16
CA ALA A 96 2.08 11.79 5.06
C ALA A 96 1.56 11.43 6.46
N LEU A 97 2.34 11.77 7.49
CA LEU A 97 1.95 11.72 8.89
C LEU A 97 1.49 13.11 9.34
N LEU A 98 0.19 13.25 9.57
CA LEU A 98 -0.42 14.51 9.97
C LEU A 98 -0.40 14.65 11.49
N HIS A 99 0.21 15.73 11.95
CA HIS A 99 0.12 16.20 13.33
C HIS A 99 -0.92 17.30 13.50
N TYR A 100 -1.40 17.89 12.40
CA TYR A 100 -2.51 18.83 12.34
C TYR A 100 -3.12 18.81 10.92
N PRO A 101 -4.45 18.96 10.77
CA PRO A 101 -5.46 18.90 11.84
C PRO A 101 -5.76 17.44 12.21
N VAL A 102 -5.75 17.13 13.52
CA VAL A 102 -6.12 15.81 14.05
C VAL A 102 -6.99 15.95 15.28
N TYR A 103 -7.75 14.91 15.62
CA TYR A 103 -8.56 14.90 16.83
C TYR A 103 -7.76 14.53 18.08
N ASP A 104 -8.11 15.12 19.21
CA ASP A 104 -7.76 14.63 20.54
C ASP A 104 -8.83 13.66 21.09
N LYS A 105 -8.64 13.18 22.33
CA LYS A 105 -9.58 12.27 23.01
C LYS A 105 -10.97 12.86 23.24
N ASN A 106 -11.11 14.18 23.16
CA ASN A 106 -12.35 14.90 23.37
C ASN A 106 -13.00 15.31 22.04
N GLY A 107 -12.43 14.90 20.89
CA GLY A 107 -12.92 15.27 19.56
C GLY A 107 -12.58 16.71 19.15
N GLN A 108 -11.67 17.38 19.84
CA GLN A 108 -11.22 18.72 19.46
C GLN A 108 -10.11 18.65 18.42
N VAL A 109 -10.06 19.62 17.52
CA VAL A 109 -8.99 19.74 16.52
C VAL A 109 -7.75 20.33 17.20
N VAL A 110 -6.67 19.55 17.23
CA VAL A 110 -5.42 19.92 17.91
C VAL A 110 -4.20 19.69 17.02
N THR A 111 -3.06 20.22 17.46
CA THR A 111 -1.75 19.80 16.95
C THR A 111 -1.10 18.83 17.92
N THR A 112 -0.66 17.67 17.45
CA THR A 112 0.06 16.67 18.26
C THR A 112 1.57 16.85 18.19
N ALA A 113 2.28 16.27 19.16
CA ALA A 113 3.74 16.25 19.15
C ALA A 113 4.29 15.31 18.07
N VAL A 114 5.40 15.72 17.43
CA VAL A 114 6.19 14.85 16.55
C VAL A 114 7.10 13.99 17.39
N THR A 115 6.98 12.67 17.28
CA THR A 115 7.88 11.75 18.00
C THR A 115 9.04 11.32 17.10
N ASN A 116 10.24 11.24 17.69
CA ASN A 116 11.44 10.78 16.97
C ASN A 116 11.26 9.35 16.41
N MET A 117 10.59 8.48 17.18
CA MET A 117 10.38 7.09 16.81
C MET A 117 9.48 6.95 15.57
N ASP A 118 8.43 7.77 15.45
CA ASP A 118 7.56 7.75 14.26
C ASP A 118 8.34 8.10 12.99
N ILE A 119 9.22 9.11 13.05
CA ILE A 119 10.07 9.49 11.91
C ILE A 119 10.93 8.31 11.48
N HIS A 120 11.66 7.69 12.41
CA HIS A 120 12.59 6.62 12.09
C HIS A 120 11.90 5.34 11.58
N ASP A 121 10.85 4.88 12.25
CA ASP A 121 10.23 3.59 11.95
C ASP A 121 9.40 3.64 10.67
N ILE A 122 8.68 4.74 10.43
CA ILE A 122 7.92 4.92 9.20
C ILE A 122 8.86 5.17 8.02
N ALA A 123 9.94 5.95 8.18
CA ALA A 123 10.93 6.13 7.12
C ALA A 123 11.59 4.81 6.71
N ARG A 124 11.90 3.94 7.68
CA ARG A 124 12.41 2.58 7.41
C ARG A 124 11.40 1.70 6.67
N SER A 125 10.15 1.76 7.07
CA SER A 125 9.07 1.02 6.39
C SER A 125 8.91 1.54 4.96
N ALA A 126 8.81 2.85 4.77
CA ALA A 126 8.74 3.51 3.47
C ALA A 126 9.92 3.08 2.56
N ARG A 127 11.15 3.15 3.07
CA ARG A 127 12.34 2.74 2.32
C ARG A 127 12.31 1.26 1.95
N THR A 128 11.87 0.39 2.85
CA THR A 128 11.75 -1.07 2.62
C THR A 128 10.81 -1.38 1.46
N TYR A 129 9.67 -0.68 1.38
CA TYR A 129 8.66 -0.91 0.35
C TYR A 129 8.83 -0.04 -0.90
N GLY A 130 9.90 0.77 -0.98
CA GLY A 130 10.19 1.59 -2.17
C GLY A 130 9.37 2.87 -2.30
N VAL A 131 8.76 3.34 -1.21
CA VAL A 131 8.05 4.64 -1.16
C VAL A 131 9.08 5.77 -1.27
N PRO A 132 8.93 6.69 -2.25
CA PRO A 132 9.95 7.70 -2.53
C PRO A 132 9.93 8.88 -1.54
N ARG A 133 8.77 9.18 -0.94
CA ARG A 133 8.60 10.31 -0.01
C ARG A 133 7.71 9.96 1.18
N PHE A 134 8.19 10.35 2.36
CA PHE A 134 7.44 10.34 3.61
C PHE A 134 7.42 11.75 4.21
N TYR A 135 6.24 12.35 4.27
CA TYR A 135 6.04 13.68 4.80
C TYR A 135 5.67 13.64 6.28
N VAL A 136 6.32 14.49 7.08
CA VAL A 136 5.90 14.80 8.44
C VAL A 136 5.29 16.20 8.42
N VAL A 137 4.00 16.30 8.74
CA VAL A 137 3.21 17.51 8.53
C VAL A 137 2.85 18.12 9.87
N THR A 138 3.39 19.29 10.17
CA THR A 138 3.09 20.02 11.41
C THR A 138 3.29 21.52 11.20
N PRO A 139 2.36 22.40 11.62
CA PRO A 139 2.54 23.85 11.51
C PRO A 139 3.46 24.41 12.61
N VAL A 140 3.78 23.62 13.63
CA VAL A 140 4.52 24.08 14.81
C VAL A 140 6.02 24.11 14.54
N LYS A 141 6.58 25.32 14.37
CA LYS A 141 8.00 25.54 14.03
C LYS A 141 8.98 24.94 15.03
N ALA A 142 8.63 24.88 16.32
CA ALA A 142 9.46 24.23 17.33
C ALA A 142 9.61 22.71 17.09
N LEU A 143 8.51 22.04 16.69
CA LEU A 143 8.53 20.61 16.36
C LEU A 143 9.27 20.35 15.05
N GLN A 144 9.12 21.24 14.06
CA GLN A 144 9.91 21.16 12.82
C GLN A 144 11.40 21.28 13.10
N LYS A 145 11.81 22.22 13.95
CA LYS A 145 13.23 22.39 14.33
C LYS A 145 13.79 21.14 15.00
N LEU A 146 13.00 20.48 15.85
CA LEU A 146 13.38 19.20 16.45
C LEU A 146 13.54 18.10 15.39
N ALA A 147 12.57 17.96 14.48
CA ALA A 147 12.62 16.98 13.40
C ALA A 147 13.80 17.24 12.45
N LEU A 148 14.06 18.50 12.08
CA LEU A 148 15.22 18.89 11.26
C LEU A 148 16.54 18.55 11.96
N LYS A 149 16.65 18.75 13.27
CA LYS A 149 17.85 18.38 14.04
C LYS A 149 18.07 16.86 14.04
N ILE A 150 17.00 16.08 14.08
CA ILE A 150 17.08 14.62 13.93
C ILE A 150 17.60 14.28 12.54
N LEU A 151 17.00 14.84 11.48
CA LEU A 151 17.38 14.55 10.09
C LEU A 151 18.82 14.95 9.78
N SER A 152 19.24 16.16 10.16
CA SER A 152 20.58 16.67 9.87
C SER A 152 21.69 15.88 10.56
N HIS A 153 21.44 15.35 11.76
CA HIS A 153 22.38 14.48 12.46
C HIS A 153 22.76 13.23 11.64
N TRP A 154 21.81 12.70 10.85
CA TRP A 154 22.03 11.50 10.03
C TRP A 154 22.46 11.79 8.59
N GLU A 155 22.26 13.02 8.10
CA GLU A 155 22.73 13.43 6.77
C GLU A 155 24.19 13.91 6.77
N GLN A 156 24.61 14.65 7.80
CA GLN A 156 25.88 15.39 7.84
C GLN A 156 26.74 15.12 9.09
N GLY A 157 26.24 14.37 10.08
CA GLY A 157 26.96 14.11 11.34
C GLY A 157 27.74 12.78 11.35
N TYR A 158 28.45 12.54 12.46
CA TYR A 158 29.19 11.29 12.76
C TYR A 158 28.35 10.01 12.60
N GLY A 159 27.02 10.09 12.77
CA GLY A 159 26.11 8.98 12.55
C GLY A 159 25.98 8.51 11.10
N SER A 160 26.32 9.37 10.12
CA SER A 160 26.30 9.03 8.69
C SER A 160 27.45 8.11 8.28
N GLU A 161 28.63 8.28 8.89
CA GLU A 161 29.79 7.41 8.68
C GLU A 161 29.62 6.04 9.39
N TYR A 162 28.88 6.02 10.50
CA TYR A 162 28.67 4.81 11.31
C TYR A 162 27.51 3.93 10.83
N ASN A 163 26.47 4.48 10.19
CA ASN A 163 25.30 3.69 9.77
C ASN A 163 24.62 4.21 8.49
N GLN A 164 25.14 3.76 7.34
CA GLN A 164 24.62 4.07 6.00
C GLN A 164 23.13 3.70 5.82
N THR A 165 22.66 2.59 6.42
CA THR A 165 21.27 2.13 6.27
C THR A 165 20.24 3.11 6.85
N ARG A 166 20.60 3.82 7.93
CA ARG A 166 19.72 4.80 8.56
C ARG A 166 19.64 6.09 7.75
N LYS A 167 20.77 6.52 7.15
CA LYS A 167 20.82 7.66 6.23
C LYS A 167 19.89 7.44 5.03
N GLU A 168 19.97 6.26 4.41
CA GLU A 168 19.10 5.92 3.27
C GLU A 168 17.62 5.92 3.64
N ALA A 169 17.27 5.39 4.82
CA ALA A 169 15.89 5.41 5.28
C ALA A 169 15.38 6.84 5.48
N LEU A 170 16.16 7.72 6.12
CA LEU A 170 15.73 9.09 6.41
C LEU A 170 15.75 10.01 5.19
N ALA A 171 16.48 9.67 4.12
CA ALA A 171 16.55 10.47 2.90
C ALA A 171 15.18 10.68 2.21
N VAL A 172 14.20 9.80 2.48
CA VAL A 172 12.83 9.92 1.96
C VAL A 172 11.98 10.92 2.76
N VAL A 173 12.43 11.36 3.94
CA VAL A 173 11.66 12.21 4.84
C VAL A 173 11.64 13.66 4.37
N ARG A 174 10.47 14.30 4.39
CA ARG A 174 10.30 15.75 4.13
C ARG A 174 9.40 16.36 5.21
N LEU A 175 9.72 17.59 5.61
CA LEU A 175 8.88 18.36 6.54
C LEU A 175 8.07 19.39 5.76
N LYS A 176 6.79 19.51 6.10
CA LYS A 176 5.85 20.49 5.51
C LYS A 176 4.96 21.09 6.60
N ASP A 177 4.49 22.32 6.39
CA ASP A 177 3.66 23.03 7.36
C ASP A 177 2.24 22.47 7.34
N THR A 178 1.68 22.26 6.14
CA THR A 178 0.29 21.86 5.92
C THR A 178 0.16 20.69 4.93
N LEU A 179 -1.02 20.07 4.87
CA LEU A 179 -1.33 19.06 3.86
C LEU A 179 -1.30 19.66 2.44
N ASP A 180 -1.71 20.92 2.27
CA ASP A 180 -1.67 21.59 0.98
C ASP A 180 -0.24 21.73 0.45
N ASP A 181 0.72 22.05 1.33
CA ASP A 181 2.14 22.10 0.95
C ASP A 181 2.69 20.73 0.52
N VAL A 182 2.14 19.64 1.08
CA VAL A 182 2.49 18.27 0.65
C VAL A 182 1.90 18.00 -0.73
N MET A 183 0.62 18.32 -0.94
CA MET A 183 -0.04 18.10 -2.23
C MET A 183 0.68 18.85 -3.37
N LEU A 184 1.05 20.11 -3.13
CA LEU A 184 1.82 20.91 -4.09
C LEU A 184 3.22 20.35 -4.35
N ASP A 185 3.88 19.83 -3.31
CA ASP A 185 5.21 19.22 -3.45
C ASP A 185 5.16 17.95 -4.31
N VAL A 186 4.18 17.08 -4.05
CA VAL A 186 3.94 15.86 -4.82
C VAL A 186 3.52 16.19 -6.25
N GLU A 187 2.63 17.17 -6.45
CA GLU A 187 2.23 17.59 -7.79
C GLU A 187 3.41 18.07 -8.63
N ARG A 188 4.29 18.87 -8.02
CA ARG A 188 5.50 19.36 -8.68
C ARG A 188 6.51 18.25 -8.99
N GLU A 189 6.70 17.31 -8.06
CA GLU A 189 7.71 16.25 -8.21
C GLU A 189 7.26 15.11 -9.12
N TYR A 190 5.97 14.79 -9.15
CA TYR A 190 5.41 13.63 -9.86
C TYR A 190 4.46 13.99 -11.01
N GLY A 191 4.30 15.28 -11.34
CA GLY A 191 3.62 15.74 -12.55
C GLY A 191 2.10 15.66 -12.52
N GLY A 192 1.48 15.59 -11.34
CA GLY A 192 0.02 15.62 -11.20
C GLY A 192 -0.44 15.67 -9.75
N LYS A 193 -1.62 16.25 -9.52
CA LYS A 193 -2.22 16.31 -8.18
C LYS A 193 -2.41 14.90 -7.60
N PRO A 194 -1.92 14.61 -6.37
CA PRO A 194 -2.04 13.28 -5.81
C PRO A 194 -3.47 12.93 -5.45
N LYS A 195 -3.81 11.66 -5.66
CA LYS A 195 -5.02 11.05 -5.10
C LYS A 195 -4.87 10.83 -3.61
N LEU A 196 -5.74 11.44 -2.82
CA LEU A 196 -5.71 11.37 -1.36
C LEU A 196 -6.33 10.06 -0.89
N VAL A 197 -5.51 9.23 -0.23
CA VAL A 197 -5.94 7.99 0.40
C VAL A 197 -5.93 8.19 1.91
N VAL A 198 -7.10 8.25 2.52
CA VAL A 198 -7.25 8.42 3.96
C VAL A 198 -7.37 7.08 4.68
N THR A 199 -6.69 6.96 5.82
CA THR A 199 -6.79 5.79 6.72
C THR A 199 -7.63 6.14 7.95
N SER A 200 -8.52 5.24 8.35
CA SER A 200 -9.32 5.41 9.56
C SER A 200 -9.80 4.07 10.10
N ALA A 201 -9.58 3.85 11.40
CA ALA A 201 -10.10 2.69 12.14
C ALA A 201 -11.60 2.82 12.48
N ARG A 202 -12.20 4.01 12.33
CA ARG A 202 -13.63 4.23 12.59
C ARG A 202 -14.46 3.51 11.51
N PRO A 203 -15.59 2.86 11.84
CA PRO A 203 -16.45 2.20 10.85
C PRO A 203 -17.21 3.21 9.96
N GLY A 204 -17.71 2.76 8.81
CA GLY A 204 -18.60 3.52 7.92
C GLY A 204 -17.94 4.09 6.65
N GLY A 205 -18.74 4.66 5.75
CA GLY A 205 -18.29 5.20 4.45
C GLY A 205 -18.02 4.13 3.39
N LYS A 206 -18.00 4.53 2.11
CA LYS A 206 -17.62 3.64 1.00
C LYS A 206 -16.10 3.40 1.08
N ARG A 207 -15.72 2.14 1.36
CA ARG A 207 -14.31 1.75 1.51
C ARG A 207 -13.73 1.26 0.20
N THR A 208 -12.49 1.66 -0.04
CA THR A 208 -11.63 1.05 -1.05
C THR A 208 -10.84 -0.04 -0.37
N SER A 209 -10.89 -1.25 -0.91
CA SER A 209 -10.12 -2.37 -0.38
C SER A 209 -8.62 -2.20 -0.66
N PHE A 210 -7.78 -2.89 0.10
CA PHE A 210 -6.35 -2.98 -0.15
C PHE A 210 -6.06 -3.45 -1.58
N LEU A 211 -6.87 -4.37 -2.06
CA LEU A 211 -6.76 -4.92 -3.39
C LEU A 211 -7.03 -3.87 -4.47
N GLU A 212 -8.16 -3.19 -4.39
CA GLU A 212 -8.55 -2.18 -5.37
C GLU A 212 -7.51 -1.06 -5.43
N LEU A 213 -7.02 -0.59 -4.28
CA LEU A 213 -6.00 0.46 -4.26
C LEU A 213 -4.66 -0.03 -4.83
N ARG A 214 -4.26 -1.27 -4.55
CA ARG A 214 -3.05 -1.86 -5.15
C ARG A 214 -3.15 -1.93 -6.67
N ASP A 215 -4.29 -2.37 -7.18
CA ASP A 215 -4.56 -2.42 -8.61
C ASP A 215 -4.48 -1.03 -9.25
N MET A 216 -5.02 -0.01 -8.58
CA MET A 216 -4.88 1.39 -9.01
C MET A 216 -3.43 1.85 -9.02
N LEU A 217 -2.63 1.53 -7.99
CA LEU A 217 -1.21 1.88 -7.93
C LEU A 217 -0.40 1.27 -9.08
N ILE A 218 -0.75 0.06 -9.50
CA ILE A 218 -0.06 -0.64 -10.60
C ILE A 218 -0.49 -0.11 -11.97
N LYS A 219 -1.77 0.19 -12.15
CA LYS A 219 -2.38 0.52 -13.45
C LYS A 219 -2.42 2.02 -13.77
N SER A 220 -2.29 2.88 -12.76
CA SER A 220 -2.37 4.35 -12.91
C SER A 220 -0.99 4.98 -13.00
N ASP A 221 -0.90 6.06 -13.77
CA ASP A 221 0.28 6.95 -13.78
C ASP A 221 0.16 8.10 -12.77
N GLN A 222 -0.98 8.24 -12.09
CA GLN A 222 -1.18 9.30 -11.10
C GLN A 222 -0.46 9.01 -9.79
N PRO A 223 0.06 10.04 -9.10
CA PRO A 223 0.60 9.88 -7.76
C PRO A 223 -0.53 9.69 -6.73
N PHE A 224 -0.24 8.93 -5.68
CA PHE A 224 -1.13 8.70 -4.55
C PHE A 224 -0.46 9.20 -3.26
N LEU A 225 -1.26 9.72 -2.34
CA LEU A 225 -0.79 10.18 -1.05
C LEU A 225 -1.58 9.49 0.07
N LEU A 226 -0.91 8.57 0.78
CA LEU A 226 -1.47 7.86 1.92
C LEU A 226 -1.36 8.71 3.19
N LEU A 227 -2.50 9.10 3.74
CA LEU A 227 -2.59 9.93 4.94
C LEU A 227 -2.73 9.07 6.19
N LEU A 228 -1.82 9.33 7.15
CA LEU A 228 -1.80 8.74 8.48
C LEU A 228 -2.09 9.84 9.50
N GLY A 229 -3.03 9.59 10.39
CA GLY A 229 -3.34 10.48 11.50
C GLY A 229 -2.55 10.15 12.76
N THR A 230 -2.34 11.16 13.60
CA THR A 230 -1.87 11.02 14.97
C THR A 230 -3.00 11.34 15.97
N GLY A 231 -2.73 11.26 17.28
CA GLY A 231 -3.74 11.53 18.30
C GLY A 231 -4.88 10.50 18.25
N TRP A 232 -6.11 10.97 18.02
CA TRP A 232 -7.33 10.17 17.89
C TRP A 232 -7.84 10.08 16.44
N GLY A 233 -6.94 10.34 15.49
CA GLY A 233 -7.18 10.19 14.06
C GLY A 233 -7.37 11.51 13.33
N LEU A 234 -7.47 11.41 12.01
CA LEU A 234 -7.67 12.54 11.10
C LEU A 234 -9.05 13.19 11.32
N THR A 235 -9.15 14.48 11.04
CA THR A 235 -10.41 15.22 11.16
C THR A 235 -11.39 14.88 10.06
N ASP A 236 -12.69 15.07 10.31
CA ASP A 236 -13.74 14.83 9.31
C ASP A 236 -13.54 15.73 8.07
N THR A 237 -12.93 16.91 8.25
CA THR A 237 -12.54 17.80 7.15
C THR A 237 -11.49 17.18 6.22
N ILE A 238 -10.56 16.37 6.74
CA ILE A 238 -9.59 15.63 5.92
C ILE A 238 -10.25 14.43 5.25
N LEU A 239 -11.13 13.72 5.97
CA LEU A 239 -11.90 12.61 5.41
C LEU A 239 -12.77 13.08 4.22
N ALA A 240 -13.41 14.24 4.33
CA ALA A 240 -14.25 14.80 3.27
C ALA A 240 -13.48 15.21 2.01
N GLN A 241 -12.17 15.46 2.13
CA GLN A 241 -11.29 15.78 1.00
C GLN A 241 -10.71 14.54 0.32
N SER A 242 -10.89 13.35 0.89
CA SER A 242 -10.28 12.13 0.37
C SER A 242 -10.89 11.68 -0.96
N ASP A 243 -10.03 11.26 -1.89
CA ASP A 243 -10.48 10.54 -3.08
C ASP A 243 -10.87 9.09 -2.72
N TYR A 244 -10.13 8.50 -1.78
CA TYR A 244 -10.31 7.12 -1.34
C TYR A 244 -10.21 7.01 0.18
N LEU A 245 -11.16 6.28 0.77
CA LEU A 245 -11.13 5.88 2.17
C LEU A 245 -10.72 4.40 2.24
N LEU A 246 -9.50 4.12 2.68
CA LEU A 246 -8.97 2.76 2.75
C LEU A 246 -9.71 1.95 3.83
N GLU A 247 -9.93 0.67 3.56
CA GLU A 247 -10.45 -0.26 4.56
C GLU A 247 -9.51 -0.34 5.79
N PRO A 248 -10.06 -0.52 7.01
CA PRO A 248 -9.26 -0.56 8.22
C PRO A 248 -8.37 -1.81 8.30
N ILE A 249 -7.38 -1.76 9.18
CA ILE A 249 -6.61 -2.95 9.55
C ILE A 249 -7.38 -3.67 10.63
N ASP A 250 -8.10 -4.72 10.25
CA ASP A 250 -8.80 -5.57 11.22
C ASP A 250 -7.99 -6.83 11.56
N GLY A 251 -8.10 -7.23 12.83
CA GLY A 251 -7.53 -8.46 13.38
C GLY A 251 -8.60 -9.51 13.67
N GLY A 252 -8.25 -10.52 14.46
CA GLY A 252 -9.19 -11.57 14.90
C GLY A 252 -10.06 -11.17 16.10
N THR A 253 -10.02 -9.91 16.53
CA THR A 253 -10.77 -9.36 17.68
C THR A 253 -11.39 -8.01 17.30
N ASP A 254 -12.14 -7.44 18.23
CA ASP A 254 -12.73 -6.09 18.14
C ASP A 254 -11.73 -4.95 18.41
N TYR A 255 -10.46 -5.27 18.73
CA TYR A 255 -9.42 -4.28 18.98
C TYR A 255 -8.59 -3.98 17.72
N ASN A 256 -8.72 -2.77 17.17
CA ASN A 256 -7.98 -2.32 15.98
C ASN A 256 -7.23 -0.98 16.17
N HIS A 257 -7.00 -0.55 17.41
CA HIS A 257 -6.29 0.69 17.75
C HIS A 257 -4.76 0.53 17.69
N LEU A 258 -4.22 0.41 16.48
CA LEU A 258 -2.78 0.27 16.27
C LEU A 258 -2.03 1.60 16.47
N ALA A 259 -0.79 1.50 16.95
CA ALA A 259 0.16 2.60 16.84
C ALA A 259 0.39 2.94 15.35
N VAL A 260 0.53 4.23 15.03
CA VAL A 260 0.65 4.70 13.64
C VAL A 260 1.82 4.04 12.89
N ARG A 261 2.91 3.72 13.60
CA ARG A 261 4.08 3.00 13.05
C ARG A 261 3.74 1.58 12.60
N SER A 262 3.00 0.85 13.44
CA SER A 262 2.53 -0.51 13.13
C SER A 262 1.52 -0.49 11.99
N ALA A 263 0.59 0.48 12.03
CA ALA A 263 -0.39 0.67 10.97
C ALA A 263 0.31 0.97 9.63
N ALA A 264 1.27 1.91 9.61
CA ALA A 264 2.07 2.25 8.43
C ALA A 264 2.75 1.03 7.81
N ALA A 265 3.41 0.20 8.63
CA ALA A 265 4.07 -1.02 8.15
C ALA A 265 3.07 -2.00 7.51
N ILE A 266 1.91 -2.23 8.14
CA ILE A 266 0.88 -3.14 7.62
C ILE A 266 0.24 -2.58 6.35
N PHE A 267 -0.05 -1.27 6.29
CA PHE A 267 -0.58 -0.63 5.08
C PHE A 267 0.38 -0.82 3.90
N LEU A 268 1.67 -0.56 4.12
CA LEU A 268 2.69 -0.74 3.08
C LEU A 268 2.84 -2.21 2.68
N ASP A 269 2.79 -3.15 3.61
CA ASP A 269 2.88 -4.58 3.27
C ASP A 269 1.70 -5.07 2.42
N ARG A 270 0.48 -4.67 2.81
CA ARG A 270 -0.74 -5.03 2.08
C ARG A 270 -0.78 -4.39 0.68
N LEU A 271 -0.30 -3.15 0.55
CA LEU A 271 -0.30 -2.42 -0.73
C LEU A 271 0.88 -2.78 -1.64
N LEU A 272 2.09 -2.86 -1.11
CA LEU A 272 3.34 -2.90 -1.88
C LEU A 272 4.20 -4.14 -1.63
N GLY A 273 3.84 -4.98 -0.66
CA GLY A 273 4.66 -6.15 -0.33
C GLY A 273 4.82 -7.13 -1.50
N LYS A 274 5.81 -8.02 -1.36
CA LYS A 274 5.97 -9.23 -2.17
C LYS A 274 5.22 -10.39 -1.53
#